data_AF-A0A1Q9PBE7-F1
#
_entry.id   AF-A0A1Q9PBE7-F1
#
_cell.length_a   1.000
_cell.length_b   1.000
_cell.length_c   1.000
_cell.angle_alpha   90.00
_cell.angle_beta   90.00
_cell.angle_gamma   90.00
#
_symmetry.space_group_name_H-M   'P 1'
#
loop_
_entity.id
_entity.type
_entity.pdbx_description
1 polymer ?
#
loop_
_entity_poly.entity_id
_entity_poly.type
_entity_poly.pdbx_seq_one_letter_code
_entity_poly.pdbx_strand_id
1 'polypeptide(L)'
;MVHSLTRLLTHVMTAKRDLKRVYYTARNQDTKFDAKELVAATITLQKLLEDLLTKRRTIRLAKKVLEDRKAELNLRRWSTGFPRRSKDFLTKSKKLEQQHLRKYQQVLLEYINGINNELTKWIEDIETMKGLPRPPRG
;
A
#
# COMPACT_ATOMS: atom_id res chain seq x y z
N MET A 1 -4.14 -16.12 1.75
CA MET A 1 -3.75 -14.91 2.50
C MET A 1 -2.27 -14.55 2.47
N VAL A 2 -1.31 -15.43 2.85
CA VAL A 2 0.15 -15.15 2.68
C VAL A 2 0.41 -14.67 1.25
N HIS A 3 -0.05 -15.48 0.29
CA HIS A 3 0.07 -15.26 -1.13
C HIS A 3 -0.55 -13.92 -1.56
N SER A 4 -1.63 -13.49 -0.91
CA SER A 4 -2.32 -12.24 -1.21
C SER A 4 -1.52 -11.02 -0.74
N LEU A 5 -0.98 -11.05 0.49
CA LEU A 5 -0.10 -10.00 1.01
C LEU A 5 1.20 -9.91 0.21
N THR A 6 1.84 -11.05 -0.06
CA THR A 6 3.05 -11.10 -0.89
C THR A 6 2.79 -10.59 -2.30
N ARG A 7 1.68 -10.97 -2.92
CA ARG A 7 1.29 -10.46 -4.24
C ARG A 7 1.06 -8.95 -4.23
N LEU A 8 0.35 -8.43 -3.22
CA LEU A 8 0.15 -6.98 -3.07
C LEU A 8 1.50 -6.26 -2.91
N LEU A 9 2.40 -6.78 -2.08
CA LEU A 9 3.75 -6.25 -1.91
C LEU A 9 4.52 -6.23 -3.24
N THR A 10 4.47 -7.30 -4.03
CA THR A 10 5.08 -7.33 -5.37
C THR A 10 4.52 -6.24 -6.27
N HIS A 11 3.20 -6.05 -6.29
CA HIS A 11 2.57 -4.97 -7.06
C HIS A 11 3.04 -3.59 -6.59
N VAL A 12 3.12 -3.36 -5.28
CA VAL A 12 3.62 -2.12 -4.67
C VAL A 12 5.07 -1.85 -5.05
N MET A 13 5.94 -2.86 -5.00
CA MET A 13 7.35 -2.73 -5.38
C MET A 13 7.52 -2.39 -6.86
N THR A 14 6.74 -3.01 -7.75
CA THR A 14 6.74 -2.68 -9.18
C THR A 14 6.29 -1.24 -9.41
N ALA A 15 5.15 -0.85 -8.85
CA ALA A 15 4.64 0.51 -8.94
C ALA A 15 5.64 1.55 -8.41
N LYS A 16 6.31 1.27 -7.28
CA LYS A 16 7.37 2.13 -6.73
C LYS A 16 8.49 2.36 -7.74
N ARG A 17 8.96 1.31 -8.43
CA ARG A 17 10.03 1.43 -9.44
C ARG A 17 9.56 2.28 -10.63
N ASP A 18 8.34 2.05 -11.10
CA ASP A 18 7.78 2.78 -12.23
C ASP A 18 7.55 4.27 -11.90
N LEU A 19 7.03 4.56 -10.71
CA LEU A 19 6.85 5.93 -10.22
C LEU A 19 8.18 6.66 -10.04
N LYS A 20 9.22 5.96 -9.53
CA LYS A 20 10.58 6.50 -9.48
C LYS A 20 11.07 6.86 -10.88
N ARG A 21 10.81 6.01 -11.88
CA ARG A 21 11.18 6.32 -13.27
C ARG A 21 10.54 7.62 -13.73
N VAL A 22 9.22 7.80 -13.50
CA VAL A 22 8.54 9.07 -13.82
C VAL A 22 9.20 10.26 -13.12
N TYR A 23 9.47 10.14 -11.81
CA TYR A 23 10.13 11.18 -11.04
C TYR A 23 11.50 11.60 -11.61
N TYR A 24 12.32 10.62 -12.01
CA TYR A 24 13.66 10.90 -12.55
C TYR A 24 13.66 11.38 -14.00
N THR A 25 12.63 11.07 -14.79
CA THR A 25 12.56 11.44 -16.22
C THR A 25 11.67 12.64 -16.51
N ALA A 26 10.83 13.08 -15.56
CA ALA A 26 9.95 14.23 -15.74
C ALA A 26 10.76 15.54 -15.88
N ARG A 27 10.47 16.30 -16.94
CA ARG A 27 11.05 17.64 -17.16
C ARG A 27 10.26 18.74 -16.46
N ASN A 28 8.94 18.58 -16.33
CA ASN A 28 8.07 19.50 -15.62
C ASN A 28 8.22 19.28 -14.10
N GLN A 29 8.43 20.36 -13.34
CA GLN A 29 8.67 20.31 -11.89
C GLN A 29 7.44 19.85 -11.09
N ASP A 30 6.24 20.24 -11.49
CA ASP A 30 5.01 19.83 -10.81
C ASP A 30 4.76 18.33 -11.02
N THR A 31 4.96 17.81 -12.24
CA THR A 31 4.90 16.37 -12.51
C THR A 31 5.93 15.61 -11.66
N LYS A 32 7.10 16.20 -11.46
CA LYS A 32 8.15 15.63 -10.62
C LYS A 32 7.73 15.63 -9.14
N PHE A 33 7.13 16.71 -8.65
CA PHE A 33 6.59 16.78 -7.29
C PHE A 33 5.50 15.74 -7.05
N ASP A 34 4.53 15.65 -7.98
CA ASP A 34 3.46 14.65 -8.00
C ASP A 34 3.99 13.22 -7.92
N ALA A 35 4.97 12.90 -8.77
CA ALA A 35 5.61 11.59 -8.79
C ALA A 35 6.39 11.32 -7.50
N LYS A 36 7.08 12.32 -6.93
CA LYS A 36 7.81 12.21 -5.66
C LYS A 36 6.86 11.88 -4.51
N GLU A 37 5.71 12.55 -4.43
CA GLU A 37 4.69 12.30 -3.42
C GLU A 37 4.16 10.87 -3.52
N LEU A 38 3.82 10.41 -4.73
CA LEU A 38 3.38 9.03 -4.97
C LEU A 38 4.47 8.01 -4.59
N VAL A 39 5.74 8.28 -4.90
CA VAL A 39 6.87 7.42 -4.50
C VAL A 39 6.96 7.33 -2.98
N ALA A 40 6.87 8.46 -2.27
CA ALA A 40 6.93 8.49 -0.81
C ALA A 40 5.79 7.67 -0.19
N ALA A 41 4.54 7.89 -0.64
CA ALA A 41 3.38 7.15 -0.15
C ALA A 41 3.50 5.64 -0.42
N THR A 42 4.05 5.26 -1.58
CA THR A 42 4.27 3.85 -1.96
C THR A 42 5.39 3.21 -1.13
N ILE A 43 6.43 3.97 -0.73
CA ILE A 43 7.47 3.48 0.18
C ILE A 43 6.87 3.18 1.56
N THR A 44 6.03 4.07 2.09
CA THR A 44 5.32 3.83 3.35
C THR A 44 4.46 2.57 3.26
N LEU A 45 3.69 2.42 2.19
CA LEU A 45 2.86 1.23 1.95
C LEU A 45 3.69 -0.06 1.93
N GLN A 46 4.85 -0.05 1.25
CA GLN A 46 5.75 -1.18 1.24
C GLN A 46 6.20 -1.56 2.66
N LYS A 47 6.64 -0.57 3.46
CA LYS A 47 7.13 -0.81 4.82
C LYS A 47 6.04 -1.42 5.71
N LEU A 48 4.80 -0.92 5.61
CA LEU A 48 3.67 -1.47 6.36
C LEU A 48 3.37 -2.92 5.97
N LEU A 49 3.43 -3.25 4.68
CA LEU A 49 3.23 -4.63 4.21
C LEU A 49 4.35 -5.57 4.65
N GLU A 50 5.61 -5.11 4.62
CA GLU A 50 6.77 -5.87 5.11
C GLU A 50 6.69 -6.12 6.62
N ASP A 51 6.28 -5.10 7.39
CA ASP A 51 6.07 -5.22 8.83
C ASP A 51 4.93 -6.18 9.16
N LEU A 52 3.79 -6.06 8.48
CA LEU A 52 2.65 -6.95 8.67
C LEU A 52 2.98 -8.41 8.32
N LEU A 53 3.75 -8.65 7.25
CA LEU A 53 4.27 -9.99 6.91
C LEU A 53 5.18 -10.54 8.01
N THR A 54 6.01 -9.69 8.61
CA THR A 54 6.91 -10.06 9.71
C THR A 54 6.13 -10.39 10.98
N LYS A 55 5.22 -9.51 11.41
CA LYS A 55 4.34 -9.71 12.56
C LYS A 55 3.50 -10.97 12.42
N ARG A 56 3.01 -11.28 11.22
CA ARG A 56 2.26 -12.51 10.99
C ARG A 56 3.08 -13.78 11.23
N ARG A 57 4.39 -13.75 10.91
CA ARG A 57 5.29 -14.90 11.14
C ARG A 57 5.58 -15.10 12.62
N THR A 58 5.61 -14.04 13.41
CA THR A 58 6.06 -14.06 14.80
C THR A 58 4.92 -14.01 15.83
N ILE A 59 3.74 -13.49 15.45
CA ILE A 59 2.60 -13.26 16.35
C ILE A 59 1.41 -14.10 15.88
N ARG A 60 1.02 -15.11 16.70
CA ARG A 60 -0.15 -15.97 16.41
C ARG A 60 -1.44 -15.17 16.23
N LEU A 61 -1.60 -14.06 16.95
CA LEU A 61 -2.79 -13.23 16.85
C LEU A 61 -2.85 -12.42 15.55
N ALA A 62 -1.71 -11.98 15.02
CA ALA A 62 -1.64 -11.36 13.70
C ALA A 62 -2.15 -12.29 12.60
N LYS A 63 -1.92 -13.61 12.75
CA LYS A 63 -2.51 -14.61 11.84
C LYS A 63 -4.04 -14.57 11.89
N LYS A 64 -4.66 -14.48 13.08
CA LYS A 64 -6.11 -14.39 13.25
C LYS A 64 -6.71 -13.10 12.68
N VAL A 65 -6.11 -11.94 12.99
CA VAL A 65 -6.54 -10.64 12.46
C VAL A 65 -6.54 -10.66 10.94
N LEU A 66 -5.47 -11.21 10.36
CA LEU A 66 -5.37 -11.27 8.93
C LEU A 66 -6.37 -12.25 8.35
N GLU A 67 -6.58 -13.42 8.97
CA GLU A 67 -7.55 -14.44 8.54
C GLU A 67 -9.01 -14.02 8.62
N ASP A 68 -9.30 -12.82 9.14
CA ASP A 68 -10.61 -12.20 9.11
C ASP A 68 -11.12 -11.99 7.66
N ARG A 69 -12.42 -12.23 7.46
CA ARG A 69 -13.11 -12.13 6.16
C ARG A 69 -12.97 -10.72 5.56
N LYS A 70 -13.05 -9.67 6.38
CA LYS A 70 -12.91 -8.27 5.95
C LYS A 70 -11.49 -7.99 5.48
N ALA A 71 -10.49 -8.48 6.21
CA ALA A 71 -9.08 -8.34 5.84
C ALA A 71 -8.78 -9.04 4.50
N GLU A 72 -9.33 -10.24 4.29
CA GLU A 72 -9.20 -10.94 3.01
C GLU A 72 -9.83 -10.16 1.85
N LEU A 73 -11.05 -9.65 2.03
CA LEU A 73 -11.76 -8.87 1.01
C LEU A 73 -11.00 -7.58 0.66
N ASN A 74 -10.47 -6.89 1.66
CA ASN A 74 -9.63 -5.70 1.47
C ASN A 74 -8.38 -6.03 0.66
N LEU A 75 -7.64 -7.09 1.02
CA LEU A 75 -6.46 -7.51 0.27
C LEU A 75 -6.76 -7.85 -1.18
N ARG A 76 -7.88 -8.53 -1.47
CA ARG A 76 -8.31 -8.83 -2.84
C ARG A 76 -8.64 -7.56 -3.63
N ARG A 77 -9.37 -6.63 -3.01
CA ARG A 77 -9.72 -5.32 -3.60
C ARG A 77 -8.46 -4.51 -3.91
N TRP A 78 -7.52 -4.43 -2.97
CA TRP A 78 -6.25 -3.72 -3.17
C TRP A 78 -5.37 -4.36 -4.23
N SER A 79 -5.24 -5.69 -4.22
CA SER A 79 -4.46 -6.44 -5.22
C SER A 79 -4.98 -6.25 -6.65
N THR A 80 -6.27 -5.94 -6.81
CA THR A 80 -6.89 -5.67 -8.11
C THR A 80 -6.85 -4.18 -8.46
N GLY A 81 -7.16 -3.33 -7.48
CA GLY A 81 -7.36 -1.90 -7.68
C GLY A 81 -6.07 -1.09 -7.75
N PHE A 82 -5.03 -1.49 -7.00
CA PHE A 82 -3.75 -0.77 -6.95
C PHE A 82 -3.00 -0.84 -8.30
N PRO A 83 -2.79 -2.02 -8.92
CA PRO A 83 -2.06 -2.10 -10.18
C PRO A 83 -2.75 -1.31 -11.31
N ARG A 84 -4.08 -1.34 -11.36
CA ARG A 84 -4.86 -0.61 -12.35
C ARG A 84 -4.63 0.90 -12.25
N ARG A 85 -4.81 1.48 -11.07
CA ARG A 85 -4.64 2.94 -10.84
C ARG A 85 -3.19 3.39 -11.07
N SER A 86 -2.22 2.59 -10.63
CA SER A 86 -0.81 2.87 -10.89
C SER A 86 -0.51 2.88 -12.38
N LYS A 87 -0.95 1.86 -13.13
CA LYS A 87 -0.79 1.77 -14.58
C LYS A 87 -1.49 2.92 -15.31
N ASP A 88 -2.66 3.32 -14.86
CA ASP A 88 -3.39 4.46 -15.42
C ASP A 88 -2.56 5.74 -15.28
N PHE A 89 -2.09 6.07 -14.06
CA PHE A 89 -1.20 7.23 -13.86
C PHE A 89 0.04 7.18 -14.75
N LEU A 90 0.75 6.04 -14.79
CA LEU A 90 1.96 5.86 -15.61
C LEU A 90 1.71 6.01 -17.12
N THR A 91 0.54 5.59 -17.59
CA THR A 91 0.17 5.71 -19.01
C THR A 91 -0.20 7.15 -19.33
N LYS A 92 -0.90 7.83 -18.43
CA LYS A 92 -1.32 9.22 -18.59
C LYS A 92 -0.16 10.19 -18.42
N SER A 93 0.83 9.89 -17.58
CA SER A 93 2.02 10.74 -17.37
C SER A 93 2.90 10.90 -18.62
N LYS A 94 2.72 10.02 -19.62
CA LYS A 94 3.41 10.08 -20.91
C LYS A 94 2.65 10.86 -21.98
N LYS A 95 1.36 11.13 -21.75
CA LYS A 95 0.42 11.60 -22.79
C LYS A 95 -0.29 12.90 -22.44
N LEU A 96 -0.50 13.15 -21.14
CA LEU A 96 -1.27 14.30 -20.68
C LEU A 96 -0.35 15.42 -20.20
N GLU A 97 -0.83 16.64 -20.40
CA GLU A 97 -0.32 17.81 -19.71
C GLU A 97 -0.57 17.73 -18.20
N GLN A 98 0.25 18.43 -17.43
CA GLN A 98 0.28 18.34 -15.98
C GLN A 98 -1.07 18.65 -15.31
N GLN A 99 -1.78 19.67 -15.78
CA GLN A 99 -3.11 20.05 -15.28
C GLN A 99 -4.11 18.89 -15.32
N HIS A 100 -4.03 18.03 -16.33
CA HIS A 100 -4.90 16.86 -16.46
C HIS A 100 -4.31 15.59 -15.85
N LEU A 101 -3.00 15.55 -15.62
CA LEU A 101 -2.32 14.46 -14.94
C LEU A 101 -2.61 14.46 -13.43
N ARG A 102 -2.70 15.65 -12.82
CA ARG A 102 -2.93 15.84 -11.38
C ARG A 102 -4.13 15.06 -10.84
N LYS A 103 -5.25 14.99 -11.59
CA LYS A 103 -6.43 14.20 -11.17
C LYS A 103 -6.13 12.71 -11.02
N TYR A 104 -5.27 12.14 -11.88
CA TYR A 104 -4.87 10.73 -11.78
C TYR A 104 -3.89 10.53 -10.64
N GLN A 105 -3.04 11.52 -10.38
CA GLN A 105 -2.15 11.51 -9.22
C GLN A 105 -2.95 11.50 -7.92
N GLN A 106 -3.91 12.41 -7.76
CA GLN A 106 -4.74 12.52 -6.55
C GLN A 106 -5.51 11.23 -6.28
N VAL A 107 -6.20 10.68 -7.29
CA VAL A 107 -6.94 9.41 -7.15
C VAL A 107 -6.02 8.25 -6.73
N LEU A 108 -4.80 8.19 -7.27
CA LEU A 108 -3.84 7.17 -6.87
C LEU A 108 -3.31 7.39 -5.45
N LEU A 109 -3.00 8.64 -5.10
CA LEU A 109 -2.49 9.01 -3.77
C LEU A 109 -3.52 8.71 -2.68
N GLU A 110 -4.77 9.14 -2.86
CA GLU A 110 -5.89 8.85 -1.96
C GLU A 110 -6.08 7.35 -1.77
N TYR A 111 -5.98 6.59 -2.86
CA TYR A 111 -6.08 5.14 -2.79
C TYR A 111 -4.93 4.51 -1.98
N ILE A 112 -3.69 4.97 -2.18
CA ILE A 112 -2.52 4.53 -1.40
C ILE A 112 -2.69 4.89 0.08
N ASN A 113 -3.09 6.12 0.37
CA ASN A 113 -3.30 6.60 1.74
C ASN A 113 -4.41 5.84 2.44
N GLY A 114 -5.49 5.49 1.73
CA GLY A 114 -6.54 4.62 2.26
C GLY A 114 -6.03 3.24 2.66
N ILE A 115 -5.12 2.65 1.87
CA ILE A 115 -4.48 1.37 2.22
C ILE A 115 -3.54 1.57 3.42
N ASN A 116 -2.70 2.60 3.41
CA ASN A 116 -1.77 2.90 4.50
C ASN A 116 -2.52 3.01 5.84
N ASN A 117 -3.60 3.80 5.88
CA ASN A 117 -4.40 4.00 7.08
C ASN A 117 -5.00 2.69 7.60
N GLU A 118 -5.50 1.82 6.72
CA GLU A 118 -6.06 0.54 7.14
C GLU A 118 -4.98 -0.43 7.64
N LEU A 119 -3.82 -0.48 6.98
CA LEU A 119 -2.70 -1.33 7.40
C LEU A 119 -2.11 -0.88 8.74
N THR A 120 -2.00 0.43 8.97
CA THR A 120 -1.57 0.99 10.26
C THR A 120 -2.50 0.53 11.37
N LYS A 121 -3.82 0.65 11.19
CA LYS A 121 -4.81 0.16 12.18
C LYS A 121 -4.64 -1.32 12.48
N TRP A 122 -4.46 -2.15 11.44
CA TRP A 122 -4.24 -3.58 11.66
C TRP A 122 -2.97 -3.86 12.46
N ILE A 123 -1.90 -3.10 12.21
CA ILE A 123 -0.65 -3.21 12.96
C ILE A 123 -0.84 -2.79 14.41
N GLU A 124 -1.49 -1.65 14.65
CA GLU A 124 -1.83 -1.15 16.00
C GLU A 124 -2.66 -2.17 16.77
N ASP A 125 -3.74 -2.70 16.17
CA ASP A 125 -4.59 -3.73 16.79
C ASP A 125 -3.76 -4.97 17.19
N ILE A 126 -2.86 -5.42 16.31
CA ILE A 126 -1.96 -6.55 16.58
C ILE A 126 -1.05 -6.27 17.77
N GLU A 127 -0.52 -5.05 17.87
CA GLU A 127 0.37 -4.62 18.95
C GLU A 127 -0.38 -4.46 20.28
N THR A 128 -1.52 -3.79 20.29
CA THR A 128 -2.36 -3.62 21.48
C THR A 128 -2.76 -4.97 22.06
N MET A 129 -3.23 -5.89 21.22
CA MET A 129 -3.66 -7.19 21.70
C MET A 129 -2.50 -8.12 22.10
N LYS A 130 -1.26 -7.88 21.63
CA LYS A 130 -0.07 -8.56 22.14
C LYS A 130 0.19 -8.20 23.61
N GLY A 131 -0.19 -6.99 24.04
CA GLY A 131 -0.01 -6.47 25.39
C GLY A 131 -1.05 -6.94 26.42
N LEU A 132 -2.13 -7.59 25.99
CA LEU A 132 -3.19 -8.04 26.91
C LEU A 132 -2.74 -9.26 27.75
N PRO A 133 -2.97 -9.26 29.07
CA PRO A 133 -2.65 -10.41 29.90
C PRO A 133 -3.46 -11.63 29.45
N ARG A 134 -2.80 -12.79 29.40
CA ARG A 134 -3.48 -14.04 29.06
C ARG A 134 -4.40 -14.41 30.23
N PRO A 135 -5.66 -14.80 29.99
CA PRO A 135 -6.52 -15.30 31.06
C PRO A 135 -5.83 -16.50 31.74
N PRO A 136 -5.93 -16.63 33.08
CA PRO A 136 -5.31 -17.73 33.80
C PRO A 136 -5.84 -19.05 33.25
N ARG A 137 -4.93 -19.99 32.99
CA ARG A 137 -5.29 -21.36 32.64
C ARG A 137 -5.75 -22.03 33.94
N GLY A 138 -7.05 -22.25 34.06
CA GLY A 138 -7.62 -23.18 35.03
C GLY A 138 -7.25 -24.61 34.69
#